data_AF-A0A970K2R3-F1
#
_entry.id   AF-A0A970K2R3-F1
#
_cell.length_a   1.000
_cell.length_b   1.000
_cell.length_c   1.000
_cell.angle_alpha   90.00
_cell.angle_beta   90.00
_cell.angle_gamma   90.00
#
_symmetry.space_group_name_H-M   'P 1'
#
loop_
_entity.id
_entity.type
_entity.pdbx_description
1 polymer ?
#
loop_
_entity_poly.entity_id
_entity_poly.type
_entity_poly.pdbx_seq_one_letter_code
_entity_poly.pdbx_strand_id
1 'polypeptide(L)'
;MKTFPTLLEAAEYAATLCGYWFFADTDESYDSPGLLTTAQTHDEENPLDEDGFYVVSPGGAIGMTEDEGETLEWLFIPDGSREQLPERMPAANTATAEAKFCISCGRPLPPGARFCTQCGSKVL
;
A
#
# COMPACT_ATOMS: atom_id res chain seq x y z
N MET A 1 -7.55 -4.29 -6.30
CA MET A 1 -6.95 -3.06 -5.75
C MET A 1 -8.06 -2.02 -5.64
N LYS A 2 -7.99 -1.12 -4.66
CA LYS A 2 -8.97 -0.03 -4.50
C LYS A 2 -8.33 1.29 -4.91
N THR A 3 -9.08 2.17 -5.58
CA THR A 3 -8.58 3.45 -6.07
C THR A 3 -9.10 4.62 -5.24
N PHE A 4 -8.34 5.71 -5.22
CA PHE A 4 -8.60 6.91 -4.41
C PHE A 4 -8.17 8.17 -5.18
N PRO A 5 -8.86 9.30 -5.02
CA PRO A 5 -8.51 10.54 -5.71
C PRO A 5 -7.40 11.33 -5.00
N THR A 6 -7.07 11.01 -3.74
CA THR A 6 -6.03 11.68 -2.95
C THR A 6 -5.11 10.68 -2.26
N LEU A 7 -3.86 11.08 -1.98
CA LEU A 7 -2.89 10.24 -1.29
C LEU A 7 -3.32 10.02 0.15
N LEU A 8 -3.91 11.02 0.79
CA LEU A 8 -4.44 10.93 2.15
C LEU A 8 -5.52 9.86 2.25
N GLU A 9 -6.52 9.85 1.36
CA GLU A 9 -7.56 8.82 1.38
C GLU A 9 -6.98 7.41 1.12
N ALA A 10 -5.98 7.31 0.23
CA ALA A 10 -5.27 6.06 0.00
C ALA A 10 -4.51 5.60 1.26
N ALA A 11 -3.82 6.51 1.94
CA ALA A 11 -3.06 6.25 3.15
C ALA A 11 -3.95 5.87 4.33
N GLU A 12 -5.10 6.53 4.51
CA GLU A 12 -6.11 6.18 5.50
C GLU A 12 -6.60 4.74 5.30
N TYR A 13 -6.91 4.37 4.05
CA TYR A 13 -7.32 3.01 3.75
C TYR A 13 -6.18 2.00 3.93
N ALA A 14 -4.96 2.31 3.45
CA ALA A 14 -3.80 1.46 3.62
C ALA A 14 -3.49 1.21 5.11
N ALA A 15 -3.68 2.20 5.97
CA ALA A 15 -3.49 2.10 7.41
C ALA A 15 -4.47 1.14 8.10
N THR A 16 -5.59 0.82 7.45
CA THR A 16 -6.47 -0.26 7.92
C THR A 16 -5.94 -1.66 7.59
N LEU A 17 -4.98 -1.78 6.67
CA LEU A 17 -4.45 -3.05 6.16
C LEU A 17 -3.09 -3.40 6.76
N CYS A 18 -2.25 -2.39 7.03
CA CYS A 18 -0.93 -2.56 7.66
C CYS A 18 -0.57 -1.32 8.48
N GLY A 19 0.48 -1.41 9.31
CA GLY A 19 0.90 -0.34 10.20
C GLY A 19 2.27 0.26 9.89
N TYR A 20 2.92 -0.17 8.80
CA TYR A 20 4.29 0.23 8.49
C TYR A 20 4.61 0.14 7.00
N TRP A 21 5.29 1.16 6.47
CA TRP A 21 5.66 1.29 5.07
C TRP A 21 7.10 1.80 4.92
N PHE A 22 7.68 1.50 3.77
CA PHE A 22 8.88 2.14 3.28
C PHE A 22 8.55 2.95 2.03
N PHE A 23 9.26 4.05 1.82
CA PHE A 23 9.26 4.67 0.51
C PHE A 23 9.89 3.72 -0.51
N ALA A 24 9.41 3.74 -1.75
CA ALA A 24 9.94 2.84 -2.77
C ALA A 24 11.39 3.18 -3.14
N ASP A 25 11.68 4.47 -3.31
CA ASP A 25 12.97 4.98 -3.78
C ASP A 25 14.01 5.25 -2.68
N THR A 26 13.60 5.22 -1.40
CA THR A 26 14.50 5.46 -0.27
C THR A 26 14.35 4.39 0.79
N ASP A 27 15.26 4.39 1.77
CA ASP A 27 15.14 3.55 2.98
C ASP A 27 14.28 4.23 4.07
N GLU A 28 13.58 5.31 3.73
CA GLU A 28 12.73 6.03 4.68
C GLU A 28 11.51 5.17 5.03
N SER A 29 11.19 5.15 6.32
CA SER A 29 10.13 4.31 6.86
C SER A 29 9.09 5.12 7.61
N TYR A 30 7.83 4.71 7.50
CA TYR A 30 6.70 5.42 8.06
C TYR A 30 5.81 4.46 8.87
N ASP A 31 5.46 4.87 10.09
CA ASP A 31 4.28 4.37 10.78
C ASP A 31 3.00 5.07 10.25
N SER A 32 1.82 4.61 10.66
CA SER A 32 0.55 5.15 10.17
C SER A 32 0.41 6.68 10.37
N PRO A 33 0.60 7.26 11.57
CA PRO A 33 0.62 8.73 11.73
C PRO A 33 1.60 9.46 10.82
N GLY A 34 2.83 8.96 10.70
CA GLY A 34 3.86 9.56 9.84
C GLY A 34 3.46 9.57 8.37
N LEU A 35 2.89 8.46 7.89
CA LEU A 35 2.41 8.33 6.52
C LEU A 35 1.22 9.27 6.25
N LEU A 36 0.25 9.35 7.16
CA LEU A 36 -0.92 10.23 7.02
C LEU A 36 -0.52 11.71 6.96
N THR A 37 0.45 12.12 7.78
CA THR A 37 0.96 13.50 7.77
C THR A 37 1.65 13.81 6.44
N THR A 38 2.51 12.88 5.98
CA THR A 38 3.21 13.01 4.70
C THR A 38 2.23 13.07 3.53
N ALA A 39 1.21 12.20 3.53
CA ALA A 39 0.16 12.15 2.52
C ALA A 39 -0.63 13.45 2.44
N GLN A 40 -1.04 14.01 3.58
CA GLN A 40 -1.73 15.29 3.63
C GLN A 40 -0.89 16.42 3.02
N THR A 41 0.38 16.55 3.41
CA THR A 41 1.27 17.58 2.86
C THR A 41 1.48 17.40 1.36
N HIS A 42 1.58 16.17 0.88
CA HIS A 42 1.71 15.89 -0.55
C HIS A 42 0.47 16.33 -1.33
N ASP A 43 -0.74 16.01 -0.86
CA ASP A 43 -1.99 16.41 -1.52
C ASP A 43 -2.14 17.94 -1.60
N GLU A 44 -1.62 18.67 -0.60
CA GLU A 44 -1.62 20.15 -0.57
C GLU A 44 -0.60 20.77 -1.54
N GLU A 45 0.59 20.18 -1.65
CA GLU A 45 1.70 20.73 -2.44
C GLU A 45 1.69 20.25 -3.90
N ASN A 46 1.19 19.04 -4.16
CA ASN A 46 1.25 18.36 -5.44
C ASN A 46 -0.06 17.62 -5.74
N PRO A 47 -1.16 18.35 -6.00
CA PRO A 47 -2.45 17.74 -6.34
C PRO A 47 -2.33 16.95 -7.65
N LEU A 48 -3.01 15.80 -7.72
CA LEU A 48 -3.11 15.01 -8.94
C LEU A 48 -3.83 15.78 -10.06
N ASP A 49 -3.41 15.53 -11.30
CA ASP A 49 -4.15 15.91 -12.50
C ASP A 49 -5.51 15.19 -12.60
N GLU A 50 -6.45 15.72 -13.41
CA GLU A 50 -7.84 15.23 -13.48
C GLU A 50 -7.97 13.74 -13.81
N ASP A 51 -6.98 13.16 -14.50
CA ASP A 51 -6.96 11.76 -14.94
C ASP A 51 -6.14 10.83 -14.02
N GLY A 52 -5.50 11.40 -12.99
CA GLY A 52 -4.65 10.69 -12.06
C GLY A 52 -5.43 10.07 -10.89
N PHE A 53 -4.92 8.95 -10.35
CA PHE A 53 -5.47 8.37 -9.12
C PHE A 53 -4.44 7.54 -8.36
N TYR A 54 -4.68 7.40 -7.06
CA TYR A 54 -3.93 6.50 -6.19
C TYR A 54 -4.57 5.12 -6.14
N VAL A 55 -3.75 4.11 -5.90
CA VAL A 55 -4.13 2.70 -5.88
C VAL A 55 -3.58 2.05 -4.62
N VAL A 56 -4.44 1.37 -3.88
CA VAL A 56 -4.03 0.57 -2.71
C VAL A 56 -4.15 -0.91 -3.02
N SER A 57 -3.04 -1.62 -2.87
CA SER A 57 -2.98 -3.08 -2.97
C SER A 57 -3.63 -3.74 -1.75
N PRO A 58 -4.02 -5.03 -1.83
CA PRO A 58 -4.54 -5.76 -0.67
C PRO A 58 -3.58 -5.80 0.53
N GLY A 59 -2.28 -5.63 0.30
CA GLY A 59 -1.27 -5.56 1.35
C GLY A 59 -1.04 -4.19 1.95
N GLY A 60 -1.70 -3.15 1.43
CA GLY A 60 -1.53 -1.77 1.89
C GLY A 60 -0.43 -1.00 1.16
N ALA A 61 0.19 -1.56 0.12
CA ALA A 61 1.06 -0.76 -0.75
C ALA A 61 0.23 0.31 -1.48
N ILE A 62 0.78 1.51 -1.59
CA ILE A 62 0.17 2.67 -2.24
C ILE A 62 0.98 2.99 -3.48
N GLY A 63 0.29 3.07 -4.62
CA GLY A 63 0.87 3.55 -5.87
C GLY A 63 0.02 4.64 -6.48
N MET A 64 0.55 5.27 -7.52
CA MET A 64 -0.04 6.39 -8.24
C MET A 64 -0.02 6.09 -9.75
N THR A 65 -0.96 6.69 -10.46
CA THR A 65 -1.00 6.74 -11.92
C THR A 65 -1.35 8.16 -12.35
N GLU A 66 -0.65 8.65 -13.37
CA GLU A 66 -0.85 9.97 -13.98
C GLU A 66 -1.67 9.89 -15.29
N ASP A 67 -1.56 8.79 -16.04
CA ASP A 67 -2.16 8.63 -17.38
C ASP A 67 -3.13 7.42 -17.44
N GLU A 68 -4.36 7.57 -16.95
CA GLU A 68 -5.46 6.56 -17.06
C GLU A 68 -5.06 5.10 -16.71
N GLY A 69 -4.07 4.88 -15.86
CA GLY A 69 -3.59 3.55 -15.46
C GLY A 69 -2.59 2.89 -16.42
N GLU A 70 -1.97 3.64 -17.36
CA GLU A 70 -0.92 3.12 -18.23
C GLU A 70 0.36 2.75 -17.46
N THR A 71 0.74 3.61 -16.50
CA THR A 71 1.93 3.44 -15.65
C THR A 71 1.53 3.50 -14.19
N LEU A 72 1.92 2.47 -13.42
CA LEU A 72 1.70 2.40 -11.98
C LEU A 72 3.03 2.55 -11.26
N GLU A 73 3.20 3.67 -10.57
CA GLU A 73 4.37 3.93 -9.74
C GLU A 73 4.02 3.62 -8.28
N TRP A 74 4.68 2.63 -7.69
CA TRP A 74 4.49 2.30 -6.27
C TRP A 74 5.31 3.28 -5.42
N LEU A 75 4.65 4.00 -4.52
CA LEU A 75 5.27 5.03 -3.68
C LEU A 75 5.59 4.50 -2.29
N PHE A 76 4.62 3.85 -1.65
CA PHE A 76 4.74 3.35 -0.28
C PHE A 76 4.50 1.84 -0.24
N ILE A 77 5.47 1.09 0.26
CA ILE A 77 5.45 -0.37 0.22
C ILE A 77 5.61 -0.95 1.63
N PRO A 78 4.67 -1.79 2.10
CA PRO A 78 4.80 -2.46 3.38
C PRO A 78 5.89 -3.53 3.37
N ASP A 79 6.54 -3.74 4.52
CA ASP A 79 7.61 -4.72 4.69
C ASP A 79 7.17 -6.13 4.23
N GLY A 80 7.92 -6.74 3.32
CA GLY A 80 7.62 -8.07 2.78
C GLY A 80 6.72 -8.11 1.53
N SER A 81 6.31 -6.95 1.00
CA SER A 81 5.50 -6.87 -0.24
C SER A 81 6.27 -6.37 -1.47
N ARG A 82 7.52 -5.88 -1.30
CA ARG A 82 8.36 -5.28 -2.36
C ARG A 82 8.57 -6.16 -3.59
N GLU A 83 8.54 -7.48 -3.43
CA GLU A 83 8.86 -8.43 -4.51
C GLU A 83 7.62 -9.01 -5.24
N GLN A 84 6.39 -8.62 -4.86
CA GLN A 84 5.16 -9.20 -5.41
C GLN A 84 4.16 -8.18 -5.95
N LEU A 85 4.53 -6.89 -6.02
CA LEU A 85 3.66 -5.87 -6.58
C LEU A 85 3.72 -5.91 -8.11
N PRO A 86 2.58 -5.94 -8.81
CA PRO A 86 2.58 -5.90 -10.26
C PRO A 86 2.99 -4.50 -10.74
N GLU A 87 3.79 -4.45 -11.80
CA GLU A 87 4.27 -3.20 -12.43
C GLU A 87 3.14 -2.42 -13.15
N ARG A 88 1.95 -3.01 -13.23
CA ARG A 88 0.76 -2.46 -13.89
C ARG A 88 -0.48 -2.91 -13.12
N MET A 89 -1.58 -2.17 -13.25
CA MET A 89 -2.86 -2.61 -12.68
C MET A 89 -3.20 -4.01 -13.20
N PRO A 90 -3.45 -5.00 -12.32
CA PRO A 90 -3.84 -6.33 -12.76
C PRO A 90 -5.20 -6.21 -13.45
N ALA A 91 -5.28 -6.64 -14.71
CA ALA A 91 -6.55 -6.89 -15.37
C ALA A 91 -7.41 -7.78 -14.45
N ALA A 92 -8.70 -7.46 -14.33
CA ALA A 92 -9.60 -7.81 -13.23
C ALA A 92 -9.86 -9.32 -12.95
N ASN A 93 -8.99 -10.26 -13.35
CA ASN A 93 -9.26 -11.69 -13.27
C ASN A 93 -8.12 -12.60 -12.76
N THR A 94 -7.07 -12.07 -12.14
CA THR A 94 -6.14 -12.93 -11.36
C THR A 94 -6.57 -12.96 -9.90
N ALA A 95 -7.33 -14.00 -9.54
CA ALA A 95 -7.64 -14.37 -8.18
C ALA A 95 -6.35 -14.80 -7.45
N THR A 96 -5.54 -13.84 -7.04
CA THR A 96 -4.52 -14.05 -6.01
C THR A 96 -5.29 -14.28 -4.72
N ALA A 97 -5.21 -15.50 -4.19
CA ALA A 97 -5.71 -15.85 -2.86
C ALA A 97 -5.41 -14.70 -1.89
N GLU A 98 -6.43 -14.20 -1.17
CA GLU A 98 -6.32 -13.11 -0.21
C GLU A 98 -5.09 -13.32 0.71
N ALA A 99 -3.96 -12.76 0.29
CA ALA A 99 -2.77 -12.73 1.10
C ALA A 99 -3.09 -11.77 2.23
N LYS A 100 -3.26 -12.30 3.44
CA LYS A 100 -3.37 -11.48 4.64
C LYS A 100 -1.98 -11.00 4.99
N PHE A 101 -1.85 -9.75 5.38
CA PHE A 101 -0.57 -9.18 5.81
C PHE A 101 -0.62 -8.92 7.31
N CYS A 102 0.52 -9.02 7.98
CA CYS A 102 0.60 -8.80 9.41
C CYS A 102 0.42 -7.30 9.69
N ILE A 103 -0.62 -6.93 10.43
CA ILE A 103 -0.87 -5.53 10.79
C ILE A 103 0.29 -4.89 11.57
N SER A 104 1.07 -5.69 12.31
CA SER A 104 2.17 -5.18 13.13
C SER A 104 3.47 -4.98 12.37
N CYS A 105 3.70 -5.74 11.30
CA CYS A 105 5.02 -5.74 10.63
C CYS A 105 4.93 -5.79 9.10
N GLY A 106 3.76 -5.71 8.49
CA GLY A 106 3.57 -5.70 7.04
C GLY A 106 3.75 -7.03 6.32
N ARG A 107 4.38 -8.05 6.93
CA ARG A 107 4.75 -9.28 6.21
C ARG A 107 3.57 -10.17 5.82
N PRO A 108 3.64 -10.87 4.66
CA PRO A 108 2.60 -11.77 4.22
C PRO A 108 2.44 -12.93 5.21
N LEU A 109 1.19 -13.22 5.53
CA LEU A 109 0.79 -14.30 6.40
C LEU A 109 0.32 -15.48 5.55
N PRO A 110 0.76 -16.70 5.86
CA PRO A 110 0.23 -17.88 5.21
C PRO A 110 -1.28 -18.02 5.50
N PRO A 111 -2.05 -18.63 4.59
CA PRO A 111 -3.49 -18.82 4.77
C PRO A 111 -3.76 -19.59 6.07
N GLY A 112 -4.63 -19.03 6.93
CA GLY A 112 -4.97 -19.61 8.23
C GLY A 112 -3.97 -19.33 9.37
N ALA A 113 -2.97 -18.47 9.16
CA ALA A 113 -2.03 -18.08 10.22
C ALA A 113 -2.75 -17.40 11.40
N ARG A 114 -2.44 -17.85 12.62
CA ARG A 114 -2.91 -17.25 13.88
C ARG A 114 -1.90 -16.25 14.46
N PHE A 115 -0.63 -16.41 14.10
CA PHE A 115 0.50 -15.59 14.54
C PHE A 115 1.42 -15.33 13.35
N CYS A 116 2.04 -14.17 13.33
CA CYS A 116 3.06 -13.82 12.36
C CYS A 116 4.32 -14.66 12.63
N THR A 117 4.78 -15.41 11.64
CA THR A 117 6.00 -16.24 11.73
C THR A 117 7.29 -15.41 11.74
N GLN A 118 7.18 -14.09 11.58
CA GLN A 118 8.31 -13.18 11.45
C GLN A 118 8.47 -12.30 12.69
N CYS A 119 7.40 -11.63 13.14
CA CYS A 119 7.45 -10.78 14.32
C CYS A 119 6.77 -11.38 15.57
N GLY A 120 6.05 -12.50 15.43
CA GLY A 120 5.34 -13.16 16.53
C GLY A 120 3.99 -12.54 16.92
N SER A 121 3.61 -11.40 16.31
CA SER A 121 2.33 -10.74 16.59
C SER A 121 1.14 -11.62 16.23
N LYS A 122 0.07 -11.54 17.03
CA LYS A 122 -1.18 -12.22 16.74
C LYS A 122 -1.85 -11.60 15.51
N VAL A 123 -2.35 -12.46 14.62
CA VAL A 123 -3.15 -12.06 13.46
C VAL A 123 -4.57 -11.83 13.96
N LEU A 124 -5.12 -10.63 13.74
CA LEU A 124 -6.51 -10.29 14.07
C LEU A 124 -7.48 -10.80 12.99
#